data_AF-D1Q079-F1
#
_entry.id   AF-D1Q079-F1
#
_cell.length_a   1.000
_cell.length_b   1.000
_cell.length_c   1.000
_cell.angle_alpha   90.00
_cell.angle_beta   90.00
_cell.angle_gamma   90.00
#
_symmetry.space_group_name_H-M   'P 1'
#
loop_
_entity.id
_entity.type
_entity.pdbx_description
1 polymer ?
#
loop_
_entity_poly.entity_id
_entity_poly.type
_entity_poly.pdbx_seq_one_letter_code
_entity_poly.pdbx_strand_id
1 'polypeptide(L)'
;MKKYYFTFGCGIDTPHRKCYHVEVAEDFGKARDQMIDKFGIEWAFQYTEDEWLISREYYQKYIEFGRCSTPWHEGFTQAEMFNLKEI
;
A
#
# COMPACT_ATOMS: atom_id res chain seq x y z
N MET A 1 19.14 3.37 0.35
CA MET A 1 17.79 3.74 -0.13
C MET A 1 16.81 2.64 0.27
N LYS A 2 15.56 2.99 0.55
CA LYS A 2 14.50 2.09 1.02
C LYS A 2 13.28 2.24 0.13
N LYS A 3 12.46 1.18 0.04
CA LYS A 3 11.18 1.21 -0.66
C LYS A 3 10.08 1.74 0.25
N TYR A 4 9.25 2.61 -0.32
CA TYR A 4 8.05 3.13 0.30
C TYR A 4 6.88 2.90 -0.63
N TYR A 5 5.79 2.35 -0.09
CA TYR A 5 4.64 1.93 -0.87
C TYR A 5 3.48 2.88 -0.59
N PHE A 6 2.99 3.55 -1.63
CA PHE A 6 1.88 4.50 -1.55
C PHE A 6 0.64 3.87 -2.15
N THR A 7 -0.49 3.90 -1.43
CA THR A 7 -1.75 3.30 -1.91
C THR A 7 -2.75 4.37 -2.29
N PHE A 8 -3.58 4.09 -3.28
CA PHE A 8 -4.68 4.93 -3.72
C PHE A 8 -6.00 4.26 -3.31
N GLY A 9 -6.43 4.62 -2.10
CA GLY A 9 -7.52 3.97 -1.39
C GLY A 9 -8.93 4.43 -1.80
N CYS A 10 -9.92 4.06 -0.97
CA CYS A 10 -11.32 4.42 -1.17
C CYS A 10 -11.49 5.95 -1.07
N GLY A 11 -12.19 6.57 -2.04
CA GLY A 11 -12.38 8.02 -2.13
C GLY A 11 -11.41 8.73 -3.08
N ILE A 12 -10.37 8.04 -3.56
CA ILE A 12 -9.50 8.52 -4.64
C ILE A 12 -9.91 7.78 -5.91
N ASP A 13 -10.94 8.29 -6.57
CA ASP A 13 -11.61 7.58 -7.67
C ASP A 13 -10.94 7.80 -9.04
N THR A 14 -10.18 8.87 -9.24
CA THR A 14 -9.57 9.21 -10.54
C THR A 14 -8.16 9.81 -10.42
N PRO A 15 -7.17 9.37 -11.22
CA PRO A 15 -7.18 8.23 -12.15
C PRO A 15 -6.68 6.90 -11.52
N HIS A 16 -6.31 6.89 -10.23
CA HIS A 16 -5.50 5.82 -9.65
C HIS A 16 -6.25 4.89 -8.68
N ARG A 17 -7.59 4.79 -8.78
CA ARG A 17 -8.39 3.96 -7.87
C ARG A 17 -7.86 2.52 -7.78
N LYS A 18 -7.73 1.99 -6.56
CA LYS A 18 -7.22 0.62 -6.29
C LYS A 18 -5.83 0.39 -6.88
N CYS A 19 -4.98 1.42 -6.87
CA CYS A 19 -3.60 1.29 -7.29
C CYS A 19 -2.64 1.48 -6.11
N TYR A 20 -1.37 1.16 -6.32
CA TYR A 20 -0.27 1.56 -5.46
C TYR A 20 0.94 1.97 -6.32
N HIS A 21 1.81 2.81 -5.79
CA HIS A 21 3.08 3.18 -6.39
C HIS A 21 4.23 2.93 -5.39
N VAL A 22 5.43 2.66 -5.89
CA VAL A 22 6.62 2.44 -5.06
C VAL A 22 7.65 3.52 -5.32
N GLU A 23 8.04 4.22 -4.26
CA GLU A 23 9.17 5.16 -4.30
C GLU A 23 10.40 4.57 -3.64
N VAL A 24 11.55 4.88 -4.20
CA VAL A 24 12.86 4.54 -3.62
C VAL A 24 13.51 5.82 -3.13
N ALA A 25 13.62 5.97 -1.82
CA ALA A 25 14.14 7.19 -1.20
C ALA A 25 15.05 6.89 0.00
N GLU A 26 15.70 7.92 0.52
CA GLU A 26 16.55 7.81 1.73
C GLU A 26 15.70 7.63 2.98
N ASP A 27 14.59 8.37 3.05
CA ASP A 27 13.66 8.38 4.16
C ASP A 27 12.22 8.59 3.70
N PHE A 28 11.31 8.48 4.68
CA PHE A 28 9.87 8.59 4.48
C PHE A 28 9.46 9.98 3.96
N GLY A 29 10.15 11.03 4.40
CA GLY A 29 9.89 12.41 3.97
C GLY A 29 10.26 12.62 2.51
N LYS A 30 11.43 12.14 2.09
CA LYS A 30 11.87 12.19 0.68
C LYS A 30 10.96 11.40 -0.25
N ALA A 31 10.53 10.20 0.16
CA ALA A 31 9.55 9.45 -0.61
C ALA A 31 8.22 10.19 -0.75
N ARG A 32 7.76 10.85 0.32
CA ARG A 32 6.53 11.64 0.28
C ARG A 32 6.67 12.84 -0.66
N ASP A 33 7.78 13.57 -0.59
CA ASP A 33 8.02 14.73 -1.45
C ASP A 33 8.02 14.31 -2.93
N GLN A 34 8.68 13.19 -3.27
CA GLN A 34 8.66 12.60 -4.62
C GLN A 34 7.25 12.19 -5.05
N MET A 35 6.48 11.58 -4.16
CA MET A 35 5.11 11.16 -4.44
C MET A 35 4.20 12.37 -4.70
N ILE A 36 4.37 13.46 -3.95
CA ILE A 36 3.64 14.72 -4.14
C ILE A 36 3.98 15.34 -5.49
N ASP A 37 5.26 15.35 -5.88
CA ASP A 37 5.67 15.90 -7.17
C ASP A 37 5.09 15.11 -8.36
N LYS A 38 4.94 13.79 -8.23
CA LYS A 38 4.42 12.92 -9.30
C LYS A 38 2.89 12.84 -9.36
N PHE A 39 2.25 12.67 -8.21
CA PHE A 39 0.84 12.29 -8.11
C PHE A 39 0.00 13.26 -7.27
N GLY A 40 0.61 14.32 -6.72
CA GLY A 40 -0.05 15.24 -5.81
C GLY A 40 -0.28 14.63 -4.42
N ILE A 41 -1.28 15.17 -3.71
CA ILE A 41 -1.57 14.78 -2.32
C ILE A 41 -2.71 13.76 -2.21
N GLU A 42 -3.29 13.33 -3.33
CA GLU A 42 -4.45 12.44 -3.37
C GLU A 42 -4.03 10.96 -3.38
N TRP A 43 -3.42 10.54 -2.28
CA TRP A 43 -3.08 9.14 -1.94
C TRP A 43 -3.49 8.87 -0.49
N ALA A 44 -3.65 7.59 -0.13
CA ALA A 44 -4.26 7.18 1.14
C ALA A 44 -3.23 6.88 2.24
N PHE A 45 -2.35 5.91 1.99
CA PHE A 45 -1.37 5.45 2.98
C PHE A 45 0.00 5.30 2.36
N GLN A 46 1.03 5.52 3.17
CA GLN A 46 2.43 5.28 2.86
C GLN A 46 2.97 4.23 3.84
N TYR A 47 3.56 3.16 3.33
CA TYR A 47 4.11 2.05 4.11
C TYR A 47 5.60 1.91 3.87
N THR A 48 6.34 1.54 4.93
CA THR A 48 7.68 0.95 4.80
C THR A 48 7.60 -0.47 4.23
N GLU A 49 8.74 -1.06 3.88
CA GLU A 49 8.81 -2.45 3.41
C GLU A 49 8.31 -3.46 4.46
N ASP A 50 8.60 -3.22 5.75
CA ASP A 50 8.12 -4.07 6.84
C ASP A 50 6.59 -3.97 7.04
N GLU A 51 6.02 -2.77 6.88
CA GLU A 51 4.56 -2.55 7.00
C GLU A 51 3.78 -2.97 5.74
N TRP A 52 4.48 -3.06 4.60
CA TRP A 52 3.92 -3.54 3.34
C TRP A 52 3.62 -5.04 3.39
N LEU A 53 4.43 -5.80 4.14
CA LEU A 53 4.22 -7.21 4.39
C LEU A 53 3.19 -7.41 5.51
N ILE A 54 2.21 -8.27 5.24
CA ILE A 54 1.15 -8.61 6.17
C ILE A 54 1.53 -9.92 6.88
N SER A 55 1.75 -9.84 8.20
CA SER A 55 1.90 -11.03 9.01
C SER A 55 0.61 -11.86 9.04
N ARG A 56 0.74 -13.17 9.25
CA ARG A 56 -0.41 -14.06 9.39
C ARG A 56 -1.35 -13.63 10.51
N GLU A 57 -0.80 -13.15 11.62
CA GLU A 57 -1.55 -12.68 12.78
C GLU A 57 -2.38 -11.44 12.45
N TYR A 58 -1.81 -10.51 11.67
CA TYR A 58 -2.54 -9.33 11.21
C TYR A 58 -3.64 -9.72 10.21
N TYR A 59 -3.33 -10.62 9.27
CA TYR A 59 -4.30 -11.15 8.32
C TYR A 59 -5.51 -11.81 8.99
N GLN A 60 -5.28 -12.62 10.03
CA GLN A 60 -6.36 -13.31 10.76
C GLN A 60 -7.40 -12.33 11.30
N LYS A 61 -6.95 -11.21 11.87
CA LYS A 61 -7.85 -10.15 12.35
C LYS A 61 -8.74 -9.61 11.22
N TYR A 62 -8.23 -9.45 10.01
CA TYR A 62 -9.00 -8.91 8.88
C TYR A 62 -9.99 -9.92 8.29
N ILE A 63 -9.63 -11.21 8.26
CA ILE A 63 -10.55 -12.28 7.85
C ILE A 63 -11.73 -12.42 8.81
N GLU A 64 -11.51 -12.30 10.12
CA GLU A 64 -12.58 -12.36 11.12
C GLU A 64 -13.67 -11.30 10.88
N PHE A 65 -13.32 -10.16 10.28
CA PHE A 65 -14.26 -9.11 9.90
C PHE A 65 -14.85 -9.25 8.48
N GLY A 66 -14.54 -10.33 7.76
CA GLY A 66 -15.01 -10.57 6.39
C GLY A 66 -14.46 -9.57 5.36
N ARG A 67 -13.30 -8.96 5.63
CA ARG A 67 -12.74 -7.88 4.81
C ARG A 67 -11.69 -8.32 3.78
N CYS A 68 -11.31 -9.60 3.76
CA CYS A 68 -10.33 -10.14 2.82
C CYS A 68 -10.78 -11.52 2.31
N SER A 69 -10.70 -11.74 0.99
CA SER A 69 -11.04 -13.01 0.35
C SER A 69 -9.82 -13.75 -0.21
N THR A 70 -8.65 -13.12 -0.24
CA THR A 70 -7.42 -13.71 -0.77
C THR A 70 -6.76 -14.57 0.31
N PRO A 71 -6.43 -15.85 0.06
CA PRO A 71 -5.71 -16.69 1.01
C PRO A 71 -4.32 -16.13 1.35
N TRP A 72 -3.97 -16.12 2.63
CA TRP A 72 -2.64 -15.71 3.08
C TRP A 72 -1.54 -16.70 2.66
N HIS A 73 -0.36 -16.17 2.37
CA HIS A 73 0.88 -16.94 2.18
C HIS A 73 2.10 -16.15 2.66
N GLU A 74 3.28 -16.79 2.67
CA GLU A 74 4.53 -16.08 2.94
C GLU A 74 4.76 -14.99 1.88
N GLY A 75 5.10 -13.79 2.34
CA GLY A 75 5.25 -12.62 1.46
C GLY A 75 3.95 -11.89 1.12
N PHE A 76 2.81 -12.26 1.73
CA PHE A 76 1.52 -11.61 1.48
C PHE A 76 1.58 -10.10 1.77
N THR A 77 1.06 -9.28 0.86
CA THR A 77 1.21 -7.82 0.89
C THR A 77 -0.10 -7.09 1.13
N GLN A 78 -0.01 -5.80 1.48
CA GLN A 78 -1.14 -4.86 1.46
C GLN A 78 -1.85 -4.86 0.08
N ALA A 79 -1.09 -4.95 -1.02
CA ALA A 79 -1.67 -4.99 -2.37
C ALA A 79 -2.57 -6.20 -2.58
N GLU A 80 -2.18 -7.38 -2.10
CA GLU A 80 -2.98 -8.59 -2.22
C GLU A 80 -4.20 -8.58 -1.29
N MET A 81 -4.04 -8.02 -0.08
CA MET A 81 -5.14 -7.85 0.87
C MET A 81 -6.25 -6.95 0.31
N PHE A 82 -5.88 -5.86 -0.37
CA PHE A 82 -6.80 -4.85 -0.87
C PHE A 82 -7.04 -4.90 -2.40
N ASN A 83 -6.48 -5.90 -3.08
CA ASN A 83 -6.55 -6.08 -4.54
C ASN A 83 -6.12 -4.81 -5.30
N LEU A 84 -4.91 -4.33 -4.98
CA LEU A 84 -4.30 -3.14 -5.57
C LEU A 84 -3.43 -3.51 -6.78
N LYS A 85 -3.35 -2.61 -7.76
CA LYS A 85 -2.46 -2.74 -8.93
C LYS A 85 -1.31 -1.74 -8.86
N GLU A 86 -0.11 -2.16 -9.25
CA GLU A 86 1.01 -1.22 -9.37
C GLU A 86 0.78 -0.26 -10.55
N ILE A 87 1.15 1.00 -10.37
CA ILE A 87 1.14 2.05 -11.40
C ILE A 87 2.45 2.82 -11.44
#